data_AF-A0A2K6RIX2-F1
#
_entry.id   AF-A0A2K6RIX2-F1
#
_cell.length_a   1.000
_cell.length_b   1.000
_cell.length_c   1.000
_cell.angle_alpha   90.00
_cell.angle_beta   90.00
_cell.angle_gamma   90.00
#
_symmetry.space_group_name_H-M   'P 1'
#
loop_
_entity.id
_entity.type
_entity.pdbx_description
1 polymer ?
#
loop_
_entity_poly.entity_id
_entity_poly.type
_entity_poly.pdbx_seq_one_letter_code
_entity_poly.pdbx_strand_id
1 'polypeptide(L)' 'MVDYYEVLGVQRYASPEDIKKAYHKVALKWHPDKNPENKEAAERKFKEVAEPGRHRLQ' A
#
# COMPACT_ATOMS: atom_id res chain seq x y z
N MET A 1 -14.50 -5.39 -0.94
CA MET A 1 -14.04 -4.14 -0.31
C MET A 1 -12.58 -4.40 -0.04
N VAL A 2 -11.69 -3.63 -0.65
CA VAL A 2 -10.27 -3.72 -0.29
C VAL A 2 -10.07 -2.56 0.66
N ASP A 3 -10.14 -2.86 1.95
CA ASP A 3 -9.99 -1.87 3.00
C ASP A 3 -8.59 -1.26 2.87
N TYR A 4 -8.53 0.07 2.70
CA TYR A 4 -7.26 0.80 2.63
C TYR A 4 -6.32 0.46 3.81
N TYR A 5 -6.93 0.21 4.96
CA TYR A 5 -6.28 -0.26 6.17
C TYR A 5 -5.66 -1.66 6.01
N GLU A 6 -6.37 -2.59 5.36
CA GLU A 6 -5.90 -3.95 5.12
C GLU A 6 -4.73 -3.99 4.11
N VAL A 7 -4.77 -3.14 3.08
CA VAL A 7 -3.67 -2.98 2.11
C VAL A 7 -2.42 -2.39 2.75
N LEU A 8 -2.61 -1.41 3.63
CA LEU A 8 -1.53 -0.82 4.42
C LEU A 8 -1.08 -1.73 5.58
N GLY A 9 -1.80 -2.81 5.87
CA GLY A 9 -1.57 -3.68 7.03
C GLY A 9 -1.76 -2.96 8.36
N VAL A 10 -2.58 -1.91 8.40
CA VAL A 10 -2.93 -1.15 9.61
C VAL A 10 -4.34 -1.48 10.05
N GLN A 11 -4.62 -1.26 11.33
CA GLN A 11 -5.96 -1.45 11.85
C GLN A 11 -6.91 -0.38 11.30
N ARG A 12 -8.19 -0.73 11.12
CA ARG A 12 -9.24 0.22 10.67
C ARG A 12 -9.45 1.42 11.60
N TYR A 13 -8.95 1.34 12.82
CA TYR A 13 -8.95 2.38 13.85
C TYR A 13 -7.58 3.07 13.99
N ALA A 14 -6.65 2.81 13.07
CA ALA A 14 -5.33 3.42 13.09
C ALA A 14 -5.45 4.94 12.88
N SER A 15 -4.70 5.70 13.69
CA SER A 15 -4.60 7.14 13.55
C SER A 15 -4.02 7.51 12.18
N PRO A 16 -4.36 8.69 11.63
CA PRO A 16 -3.80 9.17 10.37
C PRO A 16 -2.26 9.19 10.37
N GLU A 17 -1.65 9.37 11.54
CA GLU A 17 -0.20 9.29 11.74
C GLU A 17 0.36 7.87 11.53
N ASP A 18 -0.34 6.85 12.01
CA ASP A 18 -0.01 5.44 11.81
C ASP A 18 -0.19 5.01 10.35
N ILE A 19 -1.28 5.46 9.71
CA ILE A 19 -1.52 5.25 8.28
C ILE A 19 -0.36 5.82 7.45
N LYS A 20 0.08 7.04 7.76
CA LYS A 20 1.18 7.71 7.07
C LYS A 20 2.52 6.99 7.28
N LYS A 21 2.79 6.54 8.51
CA LYS A 21 3.99 5.74 8.84
C LYS A 21 3.97 4.38 8.14
N ALA A 22 2.82 3.71 8.10
CA ALA A 22 2.66 2.43 7.43
C ALA A 22 2.80 2.55 5.92
N TYR A 23 2.16 3.55 5.30
CA TYR A 23 2.33 3.85 3.88
C TYR A 23 3.80 4.05 3.52
N HIS A 24 4.54 4.83 4.32
CA HIS A 24 5.96 5.07 4.10
C HIS A 24 6.78 3.77 4.23
N LYS A 25 6.49 2.94 5.23
CA LYS A 25 7.13 1.62 5.41
C LYS A 25 6.84 0.68 4.23
N VAL A 26 5.60 0.62 3.77
CA VAL A 26 5.17 -0.25 2.66
C VAL A 26 5.76 0.23 1.34
N ALA A 27 5.80 1.55 1.09
CA ALA A 27 6.43 2.15 -0.08
C ALA A 27 7.94 1.87 -0.14
N LEU A 28 8.65 1.97 1.00
CA LEU A 28 10.07 1.62 1.08
C LEU A 28 10.31 0.11 0.94
N LYS A 29 9.41 -0.71 1.47
CA LYS A 29 9.49 -2.18 1.41
C LYS A 29 9.31 -2.70 -0.01
N TRP A 30 8.41 -2.09 -0.78
CA TRP A 30 8.17 -2.41 -2.18
C TRP A 30 8.88 -1.45 -3.14
N HIS A 31 9.90 -0.73 -2.68
CA HIS A 31 10.64 0.16 -3.57
C HIS A 31 11.43 -0.68 -4.60
N PRO A 32 11.40 -0.34 -5.91
CA PRO A 32 12.07 -1.09 -6.95
C PRO A 32 13.60 -1.09 -6.82
N ASP A 33 14.14 -0.11 -6.09
CA ASP A 33 15.56 -0.01 -5.74
C ASP A 33 16.00 -1.10 -4.73
N LYS A 34 15.12 -1.45 -3.78
CA LYS A 34 15.38 -2.52 -2.79
C LYS A 34 14.94 -3.90 -3.26
N ASN A 35 14.15 -3.98 -4.33
CA ASN A 35 13.64 -5.22 -4.90
C ASN A 35 14.06 -5.35 -6.37
N PRO A 36 15.36 -5.44 -6.67
CA PRO A 36 15.84 -5.54 -8.04
C PRO A 36 15.37 -6.83 -8.74
N GLU A 37 15.18 -7.92 -7.99
CA GLU A 37 14.70 -9.22 -8.47
C GLU A 37 13.16 -9.33 -8.59
N ASN A 38 12.43 -8.55 -7.78
CA ASN A 38 10.98 -8.67 -7.61
C ASN A 38 10.25 -7.37 -7.96
N LYS A 39 10.76 -6.65 -8.98
CA LYS A 39 10.16 -5.38 -9.44
C LYS A 39 8.68 -5.52 -9.79
N GLU A 40 8.27 -6.62 -10.43
CA GLU A 40 6.86 -6.81 -10.81
C GLU A 40 5.95 -7.00 -9.58
N ALA A 41 6.35 -7.84 -8.62
CA ALA A 41 5.61 -8.05 -7.38
C ALA A 41 5.55 -6.77 -6.53
N ALA A 42 6.66 -6.04 -6.49
CA ALA A 42 6.80 -4.77 -5.81
C ALA A 42 5.94 -3.67 -6.44
N GLU A 43 5.92 -3.58 -7.77
CA GLU A 43 5.07 -2.66 -8.50
C GLU A 43 3.59 -2.99 -8.30
N ARG A 44 3.19 -4.27 -8.39
CA ARG A 44 1.79 -4.68 -8.11
C ARG A 44 1.34 -4.29 -6.70
N LYS A 45 2.16 -4.57 -5.68
CA LYS A 45 1.80 -4.18 -4.31
C LYS A 45 1.86 -2.68 -4.08
N PHE A 46 2.81 -1.97 -4.67
CA PHE A 46 2.83 -0.51 -4.63
C PHE A 46 1.56 0.07 -5.28
N LYS A 47 1.12 -0.47 -6.41
CA LYS A 47 -0.09 -0.04 -7.13
C LYS A 47 -1.36 -0.34 -6.34
N GLU A 48 -1.48 -1.51 -5.72
CA GLU A 48 -2.61 -1.83 -4.82
C GLU A 48 -2.67 -0.86 -3.63
N VAL A 49 -1.53 -0.45 -3.08
CA VAL A 49 -1.43 0.52 -1.97
C VAL A 49 -1.73 1.95 -2.42
N ALA A 50 -1.46 2.28 -3.70
CA ALA A 50 -1.66 3.59 -4.30
C ALA A 50 -3.02 3.78 -5.00
N GLU A 51 -3.76 2.71 -5.31
CA GLU A 51 -5.09 2.73 -5.95
C GLU A 51 -6.30 2.51 -5.02
N PRO A 52 -6.32 2.89 -3.73
CA PRO A 52 -7.49 2.66 -2.87
C PRO A 52 -8.74 3.49 -3.27
N GLY A 53 -8.69 4.26 -4.35
CA GLY A 53 -9.75 5.18 -4.78
C GLY A 53 -10.55 4.79 -6.03
N ARG A 54 -10.29 3.65 -6.70
CA ARG A 54 -10.94 3.39 -8.01
C ARG A 54 -11.59 2.01 -8.12
N HIS A 55 -12.56 1.71 -7.26
CA HIS A 55 -13.56 0.72 -7.62
C HIS A 55 -14.94 0.99 -6.98
N ARG A 56 -15.64 2.03 -7.47
CA ARG A 56 -17.04 1.95 -7.95
C ARG A 56 -17.55 3.33 -8.38
N LEU A 57 -17.40 3.64 -9.66
CA LEU A 57 -18.52 4.21 -10.40
C LEU A 57 -19.08 3.03 -11.20
N GLN A 58 -20.10 2.38 -10.64
CA GLN A 58 -21.09 1.66 -11.45
C GLN A 58 -22.00 2.71 -12.07
#